data_AF-A0A8J6HVR5-F1
#
_entry.id   AF-A0A8J6HVR5-F1
#
_cell.length_a   1.000
_cell.length_b   1.000
_cell.length_c   1.000
_cell.angle_alpha   90.00
_cell.angle_beta   90.00
_cell.angle_gamma   90.00
#
_symmetry.space_group_name_H-M   'P 1'
#
loop_
_entity.id
_entity.type
_entity.pdbx_description
1 polymer ?
#
loop_
_entity_poly.entity_id
_entity_poly.type
_entity_poly.pdbx_seq_one_letter_code
_entity_poly.pdbx_strand_id
1 'polypeptide(L)'
;MRMTNRFGESCSIGTEEHDGEVVNVDRGRQKLVFFFLRLQQLRKSHVFVRFAQNYNVDMSDVSQRQGWFKICHPGTQISSTDDGNGIVESVRGAKHYHVFGFDPSLLQLHCNPNASQLDAAIARLKKKEPKIDANKKKTESYSSVKQRSVKLAVALKNKLTPGDVVLTCSKNTLDAVIPIIASFYLGAIVANLDASLGVRMSRNLISLVSPKIIFVEEASVAMIEESLQETNLHPEILVLGSSTKYQTFSALVRPNPKEKSFRPVKVDIHQTAAMFFSSGSSGFPKAICHSHYSLLQVSSIFGPPLLTYNITRVANLSQYDISSFSYMIITGTPFSPEEYTHFNDLLPNVDIIFSYGMTEIGHIALFNPKYDRELMKSKHKSCGKVIPETSLKVVNVDTDENLGPNQQGELRVKSPSLMTGYYKSDNSGQFDKDGFLKTQDLGYYDEDRCIYVVGRMREMFRYFGWQIIPSVIEAALLEFPAVKEAVVFAVPLETEEKGAIPGALVVLAEGFSVKTEEIQDFVAQHVAEREQLKGGVMIVKEIPKTPTGKAIRKEAQEYFLASLKK
;
A
#
# COMPACT_ATOMS: atom_id res chain seq x y z
N MET A 1 1.45 40.71 -8.37
CA MET A 1 -0.03 40.68 -8.35
C MET A 1 -0.49 39.75 -7.24
N ARG A 2 -1.32 40.22 -6.29
CA ARG A 2 -2.00 39.34 -5.32
C ARG A 2 -3.38 38.97 -5.86
N MET A 3 -3.76 37.70 -5.73
CA MET A 3 -4.98 37.12 -6.26
C MET A 3 -5.72 36.38 -5.18
N THR A 4 -7.02 36.59 -5.03
CA THR A 4 -7.81 35.96 -3.96
C THR A 4 -8.92 35.12 -4.58
N ASN A 5 -9.03 33.85 -4.21
CA ASN A 5 -10.11 33.00 -4.73
C ASN A 5 -11.46 33.31 -4.04
N ARG A 6 -12.53 32.72 -4.57
CA ARG A 6 -13.91 32.88 -4.05
C ARG A 6 -14.14 32.32 -2.63
N PHE A 7 -13.12 31.69 -2.04
CA PHE A 7 -13.10 31.16 -0.68
C PHE A 7 -12.18 31.97 0.26
N GLY A 8 -11.58 33.07 -0.22
CA GLY A 8 -10.76 33.98 0.59
C GLY A 8 -9.25 33.68 0.62
N GLU A 9 -8.76 32.71 -0.15
CA GLU A 9 -7.35 32.32 -0.16
C GLU A 9 -6.54 33.19 -1.13
N SER A 10 -5.41 33.76 -0.67
CA SER A 10 -4.61 34.71 -1.46
C SER A 10 -3.29 34.12 -2.00
N CYS A 11 -3.00 34.30 -3.29
CA CYS A 11 -1.76 33.92 -4.00
C CYS A 11 -1.03 35.16 -4.51
N SER A 12 0.30 35.13 -4.71
CA SER A 12 1.07 36.24 -5.27
C SER A 12 1.94 35.85 -6.47
N ILE A 13 1.80 36.58 -7.58
CA ILE A 13 2.61 36.49 -8.80
C ILE A 13 3.66 37.61 -8.78
N GLY A 14 4.94 37.26 -8.92
CA GLY A 14 6.05 38.21 -9.11
C GLY A 14 6.68 38.06 -10.50
N THR A 15 7.23 39.16 -11.02
CA THR A 15 8.06 39.21 -12.24
C THR A 15 9.51 39.43 -11.83
N GLU A 16 10.43 38.61 -12.31
CA GLU A 16 11.88 38.91 -12.30
C GLU A 16 12.33 39.09 -13.74
N GLU A 17 12.93 40.24 -14.06
CA GLU A 17 13.61 40.49 -15.32
C GLU A 17 15.06 40.02 -15.19
N HIS A 18 15.50 39.14 -16.09
CA HIS A 18 16.92 38.84 -16.27
C HIS A 18 17.31 39.32 -17.67
N ASP A 19 18.16 40.35 -17.71
CA ASP A 19 18.81 40.81 -18.93
C ASP A 19 19.72 39.73 -19.50
N GLY A 20 19.67 39.60 -20.83
CA GLY A 20 20.20 38.45 -21.55
C GLY A 20 21.72 38.36 -21.54
N GLU A 21 22.23 37.21 -21.13
CA GLU A 21 23.44 36.59 -21.68
C GLU A 21 23.38 35.07 -21.47
N VAL A 22 23.66 34.31 -22.53
CA VAL A 22 23.76 32.85 -22.50
C VAL A 22 25.07 32.49 -21.79
N VAL A 23 25.01 32.21 -20.49
CA VAL A 23 26.16 31.64 -19.78
C VAL A 23 26.13 30.12 -19.98
N ASN A 24 27.07 29.66 -20.79
CA ASN A 24 27.41 28.25 -20.95
C ASN A 24 28.15 27.81 -19.66
N VAL A 25 27.50 27.03 -18.80
CA VAL A 25 28.15 26.41 -17.64
C VAL A 25 28.18 24.90 -17.87
N ASP A 26 29.28 24.43 -18.43
CA ASP A 26 29.67 23.03 -18.41
C ASP A 26 30.51 22.77 -17.14
N ARG A 27 29.97 21.90 -16.27
CA ARG A 27 30.62 21.05 -15.24
C ARG A 27 29.67 20.83 -14.06
N GLY A 28 29.02 19.66 -14.03
CA GLY A 28 28.55 19.00 -12.81
C GLY A 28 27.34 19.61 -12.08
N ARG A 29 26.25 18.84 -12.04
CA ARG A 29 25.07 18.95 -11.16
C ARG A 29 23.98 19.97 -11.57
N GLN A 30 22.74 19.45 -11.61
CA GLN A 30 21.43 20.11 -11.60
C GLN A 30 20.87 20.65 -12.94
N LYS A 31 19.78 20.02 -13.41
CA LYS A 31 18.81 20.62 -14.35
C LYS A 31 17.49 20.83 -13.59
N LEU A 32 17.27 22.03 -13.05
CA LEU A 32 15.95 22.45 -12.58
C LEU A 32 15.04 22.66 -13.80
N VAL A 33 13.91 21.97 -13.87
CA VAL A 33 12.90 22.18 -14.92
C VAL A 33 11.92 23.24 -14.42
N PHE A 34 12.11 24.46 -14.90
CA PHE A 34 11.19 25.59 -14.73
C PHE A 34 10.11 25.54 -15.82
N PHE A 35 8.84 25.81 -15.49
CA PHE A 35 7.80 26.00 -16.50
C PHE A 35 7.94 27.37 -17.13
N PHE A 36 8.66 27.40 -18.24
CA PHE A 36 8.83 28.54 -19.11
C PHE A 36 7.93 28.33 -20.34
N LEU A 37 6.76 28.97 -20.39
CA LEU A 37 5.87 28.93 -21.57
C LEU A 37 5.59 30.33 -22.12
N ARG A 38 5.71 30.50 -23.45
CA ARG A 38 5.26 31.71 -24.16
C ARG A 38 3.74 31.87 -24.01
N LEU A 39 3.29 33.09 -23.72
CA LEU A 39 1.88 33.50 -23.56
C LEU A 39 0.91 32.99 -24.65
N GLN A 40 1.39 32.81 -25.89
CA GLN A 40 0.58 32.29 -26.99
C GLN A 40 0.18 30.80 -26.84
N GLN A 41 0.96 29.97 -26.13
CA GLN A 41 0.62 28.57 -25.87
C GLN A 41 -0.37 28.43 -24.70
N LEU A 42 -0.32 29.33 -23.72
CA LEU A 42 -1.22 29.35 -22.57
C LEU A 42 -2.69 29.59 -22.98
N ARG A 43 -2.93 30.43 -24.00
CA ARG A 43 -4.29 30.69 -24.54
C ARG A 43 -4.97 29.46 -25.16
N LYS A 44 -4.21 28.45 -25.61
CA LYS A 44 -4.75 27.21 -26.21
C LYS A 44 -4.96 26.10 -25.17
N SER A 45 -4.37 26.24 -23.99
CA SER A 45 -4.55 25.28 -22.89
C SER A 45 -5.90 25.53 -22.19
N HIS A 46 -6.85 24.63 -22.42
CA HIS A 46 -8.16 24.66 -21.75
C HIS A 46 -8.04 24.68 -20.21
N VAL A 47 -6.96 24.12 -19.67
CA VAL A 47 -6.66 24.08 -18.23
C VAL A 47 -6.34 25.49 -17.71
N PHE A 48 -5.57 26.27 -18.46
CA PHE A 48 -5.16 27.61 -18.04
C PHE A 48 -6.30 28.63 -18.14
N VAL A 49 -7.14 28.53 -19.17
CA VAL A 49 -8.32 29.40 -19.33
C VAL A 49 -9.32 29.19 -18.19
N ARG A 50 -9.54 27.93 -17.76
CA ARG A 50 -10.41 27.63 -16.61
C ARG A 50 -9.78 28.01 -15.26
N PHE A 51 -8.47 27.85 -15.13
CA PHE A 51 -7.73 28.36 -13.97
C PHE A 51 -7.92 29.88 -13.83
N ALA A 52 -7.73 30.64 -14.91
CA ALA A 52 -7.91 32.09 -14.90
C ALA A 52 -9.34 32.52 -14.50
N GLN A 53 -10.36 31.80 -14.98
CA GLN A 53 -11.75 32.03 -14.62
C GLN A 53 -12.06 31.72 -13.14
N ASN A 54 -11.48 30.65 -12.58
CA ASN A 54 -11.73 30.27 -11.18
C ASN A 54 -11.07 31.20 -10.16
N TYR A 55 -10.01 31.92 -10.56
CA TYR A 55 -9.27 32.85 -9.71
C TYR A 55 -9.54 34.34 -10.03
N ASN A 56 -10.56 34.65 -10.85
CA ASN A 56 -10.89 36.02 -11.29
C ASN A 56 -9.67 36.79 -11.84
N VAL A 57 -8.81 36.11 -12.60
CA VAL A 57 -7.68 36.76 -13.28
C VAL A 57 -8.22 37.64 -14.41
N ASP A 58 -8.04 38.95 -14.31
CA ASP A 58 -8.24 39.84 -15.46
C ASP A 58 -7.13 39.58 -16.50
N MET A 59 -7.51 38.88 -17.57
CA MET A 59 -6.60 38.49 -18.65
C MET A 59 -6.19 39.68 -19.54
N SER A 60 -6.81 40.86 -19.38
CA SER A 60 -6.45 42.07 -20.12
C SER A 60 -5.12 42.66 -19.63
N ASP A 61 -4.84 42.61 -18.33
CA ASP A 61 -3.59 43.11 -17.73
C ASP A 61 -2.38 42.19 -18.01
N VAL A 62 -2.64 40.87 -18.10
CA VAL A 62 -1.64 39.84 -18.51
C VAL A 62 -1.25 39.98 -19.99
N SER A 63 -2.09 40.63 -20.81
CA SER A 63 -1.87 40.76 -22.26
C SER A 63 -0.82 41.79 -22.66
N GLN A 64 -0.47 42.71 -21.76
CA GLN A 64 0.43 43.83 -22.05
C GLN A 64 1.89 43.60 -21.61
N ARG A 65 2.18 42.52 -20.86
CA ARG A 65 3.51 42.25 -20.32
C ARG A 65 4.20 41.13 -21.08
N GLN A 66 5.37 41.41 -21.68
CA GLN A 66 6.25 40.37 -22.21
C GLN A 66 7.17 39.87 -21.10
N GLY A 67 7.11 38.57 -20.77
CA GLY A 67 7.96 37.99 -19.74
C GLY A 67 7.56 36.56 -19.34
N TRP A 68 8.41 35.92 -18.54
CA TRP A 68 8.16 34.62 -17.94
C TRP A 68 7.44 34.77 -16.60
N PHE A 69 6.51 33.87 -16.27
CA PHE A 69 5.67 33.99 -15.06
C PHE A 69 6.01 32.91 -14.02
N LYS A 70 6.13 33.31 -12.76
CA LYS A 70 6.28 32.42 -11.60
C LYS A 70 4.94 32.30 -10.86
N ILE A 71 4.47 31.07 -10.65
CA ILE A 71 3.25 30.78 -9.85
C ILE A 71 3.69 30.04 -8.58
N CYS A 72 3.50 30.67 -7.42
CA CYS A 72 3.78 30.07 -6.12
C CYS A 72 2.47 29.86 -5.36
N HIS A 73 2.23 28.67 -4.81
CA HIS A 73 1.07 28.37 -3.97
C HIS A 73 1.25 29.03 -2.59
N PRO A 74 0.21 29.64 -1.99
CA PRO A 74 0.26 30.04 -0.59
C PRO A 74 0.35 28.79 0.30
N GLY A 75 1.30 28.77 1.22
CA GLY A 75 1.54 27.66 2.17
C GLY A 75 2.91 26.97 2.04
N THR A 76 3.70 27.26 1.00
CA THR A 76 5.08 26.74 0.93
C THR A 76 6.04 27.63 1.72
N GLN A 77 5.99 27.56 3.05
CA GLN A 77 7.17 27.87 3.83
C GLN A 77 8.15 26.71 3.68
N ILE A 78 9.34 27.01 3.19
CA ILE A 78 10.46 26.07 3.12
C ILE A 78 11.20 26.20 4.44
N SER A 79 10.86 25.35 5.40
CA SER A 79 11.71 25.07 6.55
C SER A 79 11.65 23.58 6.83
N SER A 80 12.74 22.87 6.54
CA SER A 80 13.01 21.58 7.16
C SER A 80 13.48 21.86 8.58
N THR A 81 12.55 22.19 9.46
CA THR A 81 12.83 22.36 10.89
C THR A 81 12.01 21.33 11.63
N ASP A 82 12.71 20.46 12.36
CA ASP A 82 12.16 19.85 13.55
C ASP A 82 11.88 21.01 14.51
N ASP A 83 10.62 21.30 14.77
CA ASP A 83 10.19 22.33 15.72
C ASP A 83 10.29 21.83 17.18
N GLY A 84 10.86 20.64 17.39
CA GLY A 84 10.97 20.00 18.70
C GLY A 84 9.69 19.26 19.10
N ASN A 85 8.70 19.15 18.21
CA ASN A 85 7.43 18.47 18.49
C ASN A 85 7.40 16.99 18.04
N GLY A 86 8.52 16.40 17.59
CA GLY A 86 8.62 14.96 17.30
C GLY A 86 7.83 14.49 16.07
N ILE A 87 7.48 15.40 15.14
CA ILE A 87 6.81 15.08 13.88
C ILE A 87 7.85 15.01 12.76
N VAL A 88 7.94 13.85 12.11
CA VAL A 88 8.78 13.65 10.93
C VAL A 88 7.96 14.00 9.68
N GLU A 89 8.19 15.18 9.14
CA GLU A 89 7.60 15.63 7.89
C GLU A 89 8.57 15.48 6.70
N SER A 90 8.05 15.07 5.55
CA SER A 90 8.72 15.26 4.26
C SER A 90 8.24 16.56 3.61
N VAL A 91 8.99 17.65 3.79
CA VAL A 91 8.74 18.90 3.05
C VAL A 91 9.39 18.78 1.66
N ARG A 92 8.73 19.34 0.62
CA ARG A 92 9.30 19.50 -0.73
C ARG A 92 10.71 20.10 -0.68
N GLY A 93 11.72 19.25 -0.75
CA GLY A 93 13.12 19.66 -0.67
C GLY A 93 14.15 18.63 -1.13
N ALA A 94 13.73 17.45 -1.62
CA ALA A 94 14.64 16.52 -2.29
C ALA A 94 14.67 16.83 -3.80
N LYS A 95 15.80 17.37 -4.25
CA LYS A 95 16.10 17.67 -5.66
C LYS A 95 15.71 16.48 -6.55
N HIS A 96 14.64 16.68 -7.33
CA HIS A 96 14.08 15.78 -8.36
C HIS A 96 13.18 14.63 -7.86
N TYR A 97 11.96 14.99 -7.45
CA TYR A 97 10.76 14.20 -7.71
C TYR A 97 9.70 15.08 -8.37
N HIS A 98 9.51 14.91 -9.68
CA HIS A 98 8.34 15.45 -10.38
C HIS A 98 7.22 14.40 -10.30
N VAL A 99 6.39 14.51 -9.28
CA VAL A 99 4.98 14.12 -9.38
C VAL A 99 4.21 15.39 -9.07
N PHE A 100 3.35 15.80 -10.01
CA PHE A 100 2.46 16.91 -9.79
C PHE A 100 1.57 16.55 -8.60
N GLY A 101 1.80 17.18 -7.44
CA GLY A 101 0.76 17.26 -6.41
C GLY A 101 -0.40 17.98 -7.07
N PHE A 102 -1.38 17.21 -7.56
CA PHE A 102 -2.54 17.76 -8.22
C PHE A 102 -3.39 18.42 -7.14
N ASP A 103 -3.56 19.74 -7.25
CA ASP A 103 -4.59 20.46 -6.50
C ASP A 103 -5.90 19.65 -6.61
N PRO A 104 -6.50 19.23 -5.47
CA PRO A 104 -7.76 18.49 -5.47
C PRO A 104 -8.87 19.18 -6.29
N SER A 105 -8.86 20.52 -6.33
CA SER A 105 -9.79 21.29 -7.16
C SER A 105 -9.57 21.08 -8.67
N LEU A 106 -8.33 20.83 -9.10
CA LEU A 106 -8.01 20.45 -10.48
C LEU A 106 -8.39 18.99 -10.79
N LEU A 107 -8.35 18.09 -9.80
CA LEU A 107 -8.87 16.72 -9.96
C LEU A 107 -10.40 16.69 -10.08
N GLN A 108 -11.10 17.57 -9.36
CA GLN A 108 -12.55 17.74 -9.51
C GLN A 108 -12.97 18.27 -10.90
N LEU A 109 -12.04 18.84 -11.68
CA LEU A 109 -12.31 19.22 -13.07
C LEU A 109 -12.45 18.02 -14.01
N HIS A 110 -11.93 16.85 -13.61
CA HIS A 110 -12.12 15.61 -14.35
C HIS A 110 -13.43 14.95 -13.94
N CYS A 111 -14.22 14.50 -14.92
CA CYS A 111 -15.47 13.79 -14.63
C CYS A 111 -15.19 12.52 -13.79
N ASN A 112 -14.13 11.78 -14.11
CA ASN A 112 -13.74 10.57 -13.39
C ASN A 112 -12.22 10.44 -13.39
N PRO A 113 -11.54 10.73 -12.27
CA PRO A 113 -10.09 10.90 -12.29
C PRO A 113 -9.36 9.56 -12.42
N ASN A 114 -9.83 8.47 -11.80
CA ASN A 114 -9.21 7.15 -11.94
C ASN A 114 -9.28 6.67 -13.39
N ALA A 115 -10.43 6.83 -14.04
CA ALA A 115 -10.62 6.57 -15.46
C ALA A 115 -9.72 7.44 -16.34
N SER A 116 -9.65 8.75 -16.04
CA SER A 116 -8.89 9.72 -16.84
C SER A 116 -7.39 9.52 -16.73
N GLN A 117 -6.89 9.23 -15.52
CA GLN A 117 -5.48 8.95 -15.27
C GLN A 117 -5.07 7.63 -15.90
N LEU A 118 -5.91 6.59 -15.84
CA LEU A 118 -5.67 5.33 -16.54
C LEU A 118 -5.63 5.54 -18.06
N ASP A 119 -6.55 6.32 -18.61
CA ASP A 119 -6.56 6.66 -20.04
C ASP A 119 -5.31 7.43 -20.46
N ALA A 120 -4.85 8.37 -19.64
CA ALA A 120 -3.62 9.13 -19.86
C ALA A 120 -2.38 8.23 -19.74
N ALA A 121 -2.34 7.33 -18.76
CA ALA A 121 -1.27 6.36 -18.59
C ALA A 121 -1.22 5.41 -19.79
N ILE A 122 -2.34 4.83 -20.20
CA ILE A 122 -2.44 3.97 -21.38
C ILE A 122 -2.00 4.74 -22.64
N ALA A 123 -2.41 5.99 -22.81
CA ALA A 123 -1.98 6.82 -23.93
C ALA A 123 -0.47 7.05 -23.97
N ARG A 124 0.15 7.30 -22.81
CA ARG A 124 1.63 7.44 -22.66
C ARG A 124 2.36 6.13 -22.92
N LEU A 125 1.74 5.00 -22.55
CA LEU A 125 2.30 3.65 -22.65
C LEU A 125 2.00 2.98 -23.99
N LYS A 126 1.28 3.64 -24.93
CA LYS A 126 0.98 3.09 -26.27
C LYS A 126 2.21 2.61 -27.05
N LYS A 127 3.40 3.13 -26.73
CA LYS A 127 4.69 2.76 -27.35
C LYS A 127 5.57 1.86 -26.47
N LYS A 128 5.09 1.41 -25.30
CA LYS A 128 5.82 0.55 -24.37
C LYS A 128 5.29 -0.90 -24.39
N GLU A 129 6.10 -1.81 -23.85
CA GLU A 129 5.91 -3.25 -23.91
C GLU A 129 4.56 -3.75 -23.32
N PRO A 130 4.00 -4.84 -23.87
CA PRO A 130 2.73 -5.41 -23.43
C PRO A 130 2.81 -6.04 -22.02
N LYS A 131 1.65 -6.19 -21.36
CA LYS A 131 1.51 -7.06 -20.18
C LYS A 131 1.78 -8.51 -20.59
N ILE A 132 2.39 -9.30 -19.71
CA ILE A 132 2.74 -10.70 -19.99
C ILE A 132 2.13 -11.60 -18.90
N ASP A 133 1.36 -12.60 -19.31
CA ASP A 133 1.07 -13.78 -18.48
C ASP A 133 2.25 -14.75 -18.64
N ALA A 134 3.13 -14.78 -17.65
CA ALA A 134 4.37 -15.57 -17.70
C ALA A 134 4.10 -17.07 -17.87
N ASN A 135 3.01 -17.59 -17.27
CA ASN A 135 2.65 -19.00 -17.33
C ASN A 135 2.14 -19.40 -18.72
N LYS A 136 1.33 -18.55 -19.33
CA LYS A 136 0.72 -18.82 -20.65
C LYS A 136 1.52 -18.26 -21.82
N LYS A 137 2.61 -17.52 -21.55
CA LYS A 137 3.39 -16.74 -22.52
C LYS A 137 2.50 -15.85 -23.41
N LYS A 138 1.36 -15.41 -22.88
CA LYS A 138 0.42 -14.55 -23.59
C LYS A 138 0.75 -13.10 -23.28
N THR A 139 0.73 -12.25 -24.31
CA THR A 139 0.96 -10.83 -24.15
C THR A 139 -0.31 -10.04 -24.46
N GLU A 140 -0.47 -8.90 -23.79
CA GLU A 140 -1.56 -7.97 -24.06
C GLU A 140 -1.09 -6.52 -24.05
N SER A 141 -1.42 -5.78 -25.11
CA SER A 141 -1.10 -4.36 -25.18
C SER A 141 -2.02 -3.51 -24.28
N TYR A 142 -1.51 -2.38 -23.79
CA TYR A 142 -2.33 -1.40 -23.06
C TYR A 142 -3.54 -0.90 -23.86
N SER A 143 -3.43 -0.82 -25.19
CA SER A 143 -4.55 -0.49 -26.07
C SER A 143 -5.64 -1.57 -26.05
N SER A 144 -5.26 -2.85 -26.04
CA SER A 144 -6.20 -3.97 -25.89
C SER A 144 -6.92 -3.91 -24.55
N VAL A 145 -6.18 -3.70 -23.46
CA VAL A 145 -6.75 -3.53 -22.10
C VAL A 145 -7.83 -2.44 -22.11
N LYS A 146 -7.50 -1.24 -22.59
CA LYS A 146 -8.46 -0.13 -22.69
C LYS A 146 -9.69 -0.51 -23.50
N GLN A 147 -9.49 -1.10 -24.68
CA GLN A 147 -10.60 -1.46 -25.56
C GLN A 147 -11.54 -2.46 -24.91
N ARG A 148 -11.00 -3.53 -24.30
CA ARG A 148 -11.78 -4.55 -23.61
C ARG A 148 -12.51 -3.97 -22.39
N SER A 149 -11.88 -3.08 -21.64
CA SER A 149 -12.53 -2.40 -20.51
C SER A 149 -13.66 -1.47 -20.96
N VAL A 150 -13.52 -0.76 -22.08
CA VAL A 150 -14.60 0.06 -22.64
C VAL A 150 -15.75 -0.84 -23.13
N LYS A 151 -15.47 -1.94 -23.81
CA LYS A 151 -16.48 -2.91 -24.25
C LYS A 151 -17.28 -3.46 -23.07
N LEU A 152 -16.58 -3.89 -22.03
CA LEU A 152 -17.22 -4.37 -20.81
C LEU A 152 -18.05 -3.25 -20.14
N ALA A 153 -17.51 -2.04 -20.01
CA ALA A 153 -18.24 -0.92 -19.43
C ALA A 153 -19.52 -0.59 -20.23
N VAL A 154 -19.47 -0.65 -21.56
CA VAL A 154 -20.66 -0.48 -22.41
C VAL A 154 -21.69 -1.58 -22.17
N ALA A 155 -21.25 -2.84 -22.06
CA ALA A 155 -22.13 -3.98 -21.80
C ALA A 155 -22.82 -3.90 -20.42
N LEU A 156 -22.14 -3.33 -19.41
CA LEU A 156 -22.63 -3.21 -18.05
C LEU A 156 -23.33 -1.88 -17.75
N LYS A 157 -23.30 -0.90 -18.66
CA LYS A 157 -23.76 0.48 -18.40
C LYS A 157 -25.22 0.58 -17.91
N ASN A 158 -26.08 -0.35 -18.33
CA ASN A 158 -27.48 -0.38 -17.92
C ASN A 158 -27.73 -1.29 -16.69
N LYS A 159 -26.70 -2.01 -16.23
CA LYS A 159 -26.76 -2.92 -15.09
C LYS A 159 -26.17 -2.29 -13.82
N LEU A 160 -25.21 -1.39 -13.98
CA LEU A 160 -24.52 -0.71 -12.88
C LEU A 160 -24.85 0.78 -12.85
N THR A 161 -25.00 1.30 -11.64
CA THR A 161 -25.10 2.72 -11.31
C THR A 161 -23.96 3.11 -10.37
N PRO A 162 -23.53 4.40 -10.34
CA PRO A 162 -22.48 4.82 -9.43
C PRO A 162 -22.79 4.45 -7.98
N GLY A 163 -21.81 3.90 -7.27
CA GLY A 163 -21.97 3.40 -5.90
C GLY A 163 -22.35 1.92 -5.80
N ASP A 164 -22.83 1.28 -6.87
CA ASP A 164 -23.03 -0.18 -6.87
C ASP A 164 -21.70 -0.91 -6.64
N VAL A 165 -21.72 -1.98 -5.85
CA VAL A 165 -20.53 -2.78 -5.57
C VAL A 165 -20.36 -3.88 -6.62
N VAL A 166 -19.17 -3.94 -7.22
CA VAL A 166 -18.72 -5.03 -8.09
C VAL A 166 -17.62 -5.79 -7.37
N LEU A 167 -17.84 -7.08 -7.14
CA LEU A 167 -16.84 -7.96 -6.54
C LEU A 167 -16.06 -8.69 -7.64
N THR A 168 -14.76 -8.80 -7.49
CA THR A 168 -13.91 -9.68 -8.31
C THR A 168 -13.36 -10.81 -7.44
N CYS A 169 -13.28 -12.02 -7.98
CA CYS A 169 -12.71 -13.20 -7.32
C CYS A 169 -11.92 -14.02 -8.34
N SER A 170 -10.63 -13.74 -8.50
CA SER A 170 -9.77 -14.40 -9.47
C SER A 170 -8.30 -14.32 -9.05
N LYS A 171 -7.51 -15.26 -9.53
CA LYS A 171 -6.04 -15.20 -9.52
C LYS A 171 -5.53 -14.17 -10.52
N ASN A 172 -4.23 -13.90 -10.48
CA ASN A 172 -3.58 -12.96 -11.39
C ASN A 172 -3.63 -13.49 -12.84
N THR A 173 -4.51 -12.91 -13.64
CA THR A 173 -4.66 -13.18 -15.08
C THR A 173 -4.77 -11.87 -15.86
N LEU A 174 -4.55 -11.91 -17.18
CA LEU A 174 -4.74 -10.74 -18.04
C LEU A 174 -6.20 -10.22 -18.01
N ASP A 175 -7.17 -11.10 -17.74
CA ASP A 175 -8.59 -10.77 -17.74
C ASP A 175 -9.03 -10.10 -16.44
N ALA A 176 -8.40 -10.44 -15.30
CA ALA A 176 -8.79 -9.98 -13.96
C ALA A 176 -8.82 -8.44 -13.81
N VAL A 177 -7.98 -7.73 -14.55
CA VAL A 177 -7.92 -6.25 -14.48
C VAL A 177 -9.07 -5.57 -15.25
N ILE A 178 -9.67 -6.25 -16.23
CA ILE A 178 -10.65 -5.64 -17.13
C ILE A 178 -11.94 -5.23 -16.38
N PRO A 179 -12.54 -6.08 -15.52
CA PRO A 179 -13.70 -5.71 -14.71
C PRO A 179 -13.44 -4.55 -13.75
N ILE A 180 -12.24 -4.48 -13.17
CA ILE A 180 -11.85 -3.41 -12.23
C ILE A 180 -11.91 -2.06 -12.94
N ILE A 181 -11.24 -1.96 -14.11
CA ILE A 181 -11.22 -0.74 -14.91
C ILE A 181 -12.62 -0.36 -15.40
N ALA A 182 -13.38 -1.33 -15.90
CA ALA A 182 -14.74 -1.09 -16.40
C ALA A 182 -15.66 -0.55 -15.29
N SER A 183 -15.50 -1.07 -14.06
CA SER A 183 -16.23 -0.61 -12.88
C SER A 183 -15.88 0.83 -12.54
N PHE A 184 -14.59 1.20 -12.56
CA PHE A 184 -14.18 2.60 -12.39
C PHE A 184 -14.77 3.51 -13.47
N TYR A 185 -14.84 3.09 -14.74
CA TYR A 185 -15.50 3.88 -15.78
C TYR A 185 -16.98 4.13 -15.51
N LEU A 186 -17.64 3.23 -14.80
CA LEU A 186 -19.06 3.33 -14.46
C LEU A 186 -19.32 3.96 -13.10
N GLY A 187 -18.27 4.30 -12.34
CA GLY A 187 -18.38 4.82 -10.97
C GLY A 187 -18.83 3.76 -9.95
N ALA A 188 -18.73 2.48 -10.29
CA ALA A 188 -19.02 1.38 -9.38
C ALA A 188 -17.86 1.19 -8.39
N ILE A 189 -18.18 0.74 -7.18
CA ILE A 189 -17.20 0.44 -6.13
C ILE A 189 -16.63 -0.94 -6.37
N VAL A 190 -15.30 -1.07 -6.47
CA VAL A 190 -14.64 -2.37 -6.68
C VAL A 190 -14.28 -2.99 -5.33
N ALA A 191 -14.71 -4.23 -5.08
CA ALA A 191 -14.18 -5.06 -4.01
C ALA A 191 -13.42 -6.26 -4.60
N ASN A 192 -12.29 -6.64 -4.01
CA ASN A 192 -11.51 -7.79 -4.49
C ASN A 192 -11.48 -8.89 -3.42
N LEU A 193 -12.05 -10.04 -3.74
CA LEU A 193 -12.02 -11.24 -2.91
C LEU A 193 -10.88 -12.16 -3.39
N ASP A 194 -10.07 -12.63 -2.45
CA ASP A 194 -9.01 -13.58 -2.76
C ASP A 194 -9.60 -14.96 -3.04
N ALA A 195 -9.24 -15.53 -4.20
CA ALA A 195 -9.74 -16.82 -4.68
C ALA A 195 -9.28 -18.02 -3.84
N SER A 196 -8.31 -17.84 -2.94
CA SER A 196 -7.82 -18.86 -2.00
C SER A 196 -8.59 -18.88 -0.66
N LEU A 197 -9.51 -17.95 -0.42
CA LEU A 197 -10.30 -17.92 0.80
C LEU A 197 -11.32 -19.08 0.85
N GLY A 198 -11.50 -19.62 2.05
CA GLY A 198 -12.52 -20.62 2.32
C GLY A 198 -13.95 -20.03 2.32
N VAL A 199 -14.94 -20.88 2.03
CA VAL A 199 -16.37 -20.52 1.88
C VAL A 199 -16.90 -19.67 3.02
N ARG A 200 -16.60 -20.02 4.28
CA ARG A 200 -17.08 -19.27 5.45
C ARG A 200 -16.61 -17.81 5.44
N MET A 201 -15.35 -17.58 5.08
CA MET A 201 -14.76 -16.24 5.02
C MET A 201 -15.33 -15.46 3.84
N SER A 202 -15.41 -16.11 2.68
CA SER A 202 -15.99 -15.55 1.46
C SER A 202 -17.45 -15.14 1.68
N ARG A 203 -18.27 -15.99 2.30
CA ARG A 203 -19.67 -15.68 2.67
C ARG A 203 -19.77 -14.43 3.53
N ASN A 204 -18.94 -14.30 4.55
CA ASN A 204 -18.94 -13.13 5.43
C ASN A 204 -18.61 -11.84 4.65
N LEU A 205 -17.58 -11.87 3.81
CA LEU A 205 -17.15 -10.71 3.02
C LEU A 205 -18.16 -10.34 1.93
N ILE A 206 -18.73 -11.32 1.23
CA ILE A 206 -19.80 -11.12 0.25
C ILE A 206 -21.02 -10.49 0.94
N SER A 207 -21.38 -10.98 2.13
CA SER A 207 -22.50 -10.43 2.91
C SER A 207 -22.24 -8.99 3.33
N LEU A 208 -21.01 -8.69 3.80
CA LEU A 208 -20.60 -7.35 4.22
C LEU A 208 -20.77 -6.31 3.10
N VAL A 209 -20.22 -6.62 1.92
CA VAL A 209 -20.19 -5.66 0.79
C VAL A 209 -21.43 -5.71 -0.11
N SER A 210 -22.22 -6.80 -0.04
CA SER A 210 -23.48 -6.99 -0.76
C SER A 210 -23.37 -6.65 -2.26
N PRO A 211 -22.51 -7.35 -3.02
CA PRO A 211 -22.23 -6.99 -4.41
C PRO A 211 -23.44 -7.15 -5.31
N LYS A 212 -23.55 -6.30 -6.33
CA LYS A 212 -24.56 -6.42 -7.40
C LYS A 212 -24.11 -7.37 -8.50
N ILE A 213 -22.81 -7.38 -8.78
CA ILE A 213 -22.18 -8.24 -9.79
C ILE A 213 -20.93 -8.88 -9.17
N ILE A 214 -20.73 -10.17 -9.43
CA ILE A 214 -19.50 -10.89 -9.09
C ILE A 214 -18.83 -11.37 -10.38
N PHE A 215 -17.61 -10.88 -10.65
CA PHE A 215 -16.71 -11.47 -11.63
C PHE A 215 -15.87 -12.55 -10.98
N VAL A 216 -15.99 -13.80 -11.43
CA VAL A 216 -15.33 -14.95 -10.80
C VAL A 216 -14.59 -15.78 -11.84
N GLU A 217 -13.40 -16.28 -11.51
CA GLU A 217 -12.72 -17.26 -12.36
C GLU A 217 -13.42 -18.62 -12.35
N GLU A 218 -13.30 -19.36 -13.45
CA GLU A 218 -13.95 -20.66 -13.63
C GLU A 218 -13.72 -21.61 -12.44
N ALA A 219 -12.50 -21.68 -11.91
CA ALA A 219 -12.13 -22.55 -10.79
C ALA A 219 -12.77 -22.15 -9.45
N SER A 220 -13.22 -20.91 -9.29
CA SER A 220 -13.77 -20.38 -8.03
C SER A 220 -15.30 -20.27 -8.04
N VAL A 221 -15.97 -20.65 -9.14
CA VAL A 221 -17.44 -20.57 -9.26
C VAL A 221 -18.14 -21.34 -8.15
N ALA A 222 -17.75 -22.59 -7.90
CA ALA A 222 -18.38 -23.43 -6.89
C ALA A 222 -18.26 -22.81 -5.48
N MET A 223 -17.09 -22.25 -5.15
CA MET A 223 -16.87 -21.56 -3.87
C MET A 223 -17.79 -20.35 -3.71
N ILE A 224 -17.99 -19.55 -4.78
CA ILE A 224 -18.92 -18.41 -4.75
C ILE A 224 -20.37 -18.88 -4.60
N GLU A 225 -20.78 -19.93 -5.32
CA GLU A 225 -22.15 -20.48 -5.21
C GLU A 225 -22.44 -20.96 -3.79
N GLU A 226 -21.54 -21.75 -3.21
CA GLU A 226 -21.66 -22.25 -1.84
C GLU A 226 -21.64 -21.10 -0.82
N SER A 227 -20.83 -20.07 -1.07
CA SER A 227 -20.80 -18.87 -0.23
C SER A 227 -22.14 -18.13 -0.24
N LEU A 228 -22.91 -18.19 -1.34
CA LEU A 228 -24.19 -17.52 -1.50
C LEU A 228 -25.40 -18.32 -0.98
N GLN A 229 -25.31 -19.65 -0.82
CA GLN A 229 -26.44 -20.56 -0.48
C GLN A 229 -27.19 -20.21 0.83
N GLU A 230 -26.59 -19.42 1.72
CA GLU A 230 -27.17 -18.98 2.99
C GLU A 230 -27.22 -17.45 3.10
N THR A 231 -27.01 -16.76 2.00
CA THR A 231 -27.16 -15.31 1.90
C THR A 231 -28.49 -14.98 1.24
N ASN A 232 -29.16 -13.91 1.67
CA ASN A 232 -30.31 -13.36 0.95
C ASN A 232 -29.89 -12.51 -0.26
N LEU A 233 -28.72 -12.77 -0.83
CA LEU A 233 -28.11 -12.00 -1.91
C LEU A 233 -28.24 -12.75 -3.23
N HIS A 234 -28.54 -12.00 -4.29
CA HIS A 234 -28.68 -12.53 -5.64
C HIS A 234 -27.85 -11.70 -6.64
N PRO A 235 -26.52 -11.65 -6.48
CA PRO A 235 -25.66 -10.96 -7.44
C PRO A 235 -25.70 -11.64 -8.81
N GLU A 236 -25.52 -10.86 -9.87
CA GLU A 236 -25.24 -11.45 -11.18
C GLU A 236 -23.81 -12.01 -11.21
N ILE A 237 -23.68 -13.32 -11.48
CA ILE A 237 -22.38 -13.99 -11.58
C ILE A 237 -21.92 -13.99 -13.05
N LEU A 238 -20.72 -13.46 -13.28
CA LEU A 238 -20.07 -13.37 -14.59
C LEU A 238 -18.72 -14.09 -14.55
N VAL A 239 -18.52 -15.06 -15.46
CA VAL A 239 -17.36 -15.96 -15.38
C VAL A 239 -16.21 -15.49 -16.26
N LEU A 240 -15.03 -15.31 -15.66
CA LEU A 240 -13.74 -15.12 -16.33
C LEU A 240 -13.22 -16.47 -16.80
N GLY A 241 -13.66 -16.91 -17.98
CA GLY A 241 -13.34 -18.23 -18.53
C GLY A 241 -14.51 -18.83 -19.28
N SER A 242 -14.63 -20.15 -19.24
CA SER A 242 -15.74 -20.88 -19.83
C SER A 242 -16.83 -21.13 -18.78
N SER A 243 -18.08 -21.14 -19.22
CA SER A 243 -19.21 -21.54 -18.37
C SER A 243 -20.38 -21.98 -19.23
N THR A 244 -21.10 -23.01 -18.78
CA THR A 244 -22.38 -23.45 -19.35
C THR A 244 -23.58 -22.87 -18.60
N LYS A 245 -23.37 -22.38 -17.37
CA LYS A 245 -24.42 -21.88 -16.46
C LYS A 245 -24.51 -20.36 -16.44
N TYR A 246 -23.36 -19.68 -16.49
CA TYR A 246 -23.28 -18.23 -16.33
C TYR A 246 -22.82 -17.54 -17.60
N GLN A 247 -23.15 -16.25 -17.73
CA GLN A 247 -22.63 -15.46 -18.83
C GLN A 247 -21.11 -15.30 -18.70
N THR A 248 -20.41 -15.54 -19.81
CA THR A 248 -18.95 -15.47 -19.84
C THR A 248 -18.46 -14.07 -20.17
N PHE A 249 -17.30 -13.72 -19.62
CA PHE A 249 -16.60 -12.47 -19.90
C PHE A 249 -16.34 -12.29 -21.40
N SER A 250 -15.96 -13.35 -22.11
CA SER A 250 -15.70 -13.31 -23.55
C SER A 250 -16.93 -12.89 -24.38
N ALA A 251 -18.14 -13.19 -23.91
CA ALA A 251 -19.37 -12.72 -24.53
C ALA A 251 -19.60 -11.21 -24.32
N LEU A 252 -19.17 -10.67 -23.18
CA LEU A 252 -19.36 -9.26 -22.80
C LEU A 252 -18.36 -8.31 -23.46
N VAL A 253 -17.18 -8.80 -23.86
CA VAL A 253 -16.15 -7.98 -24.53
C VAL A 253 -16.14 -8.12 -26.05
N ARG A 254 -17.29 -8.49 -26.64
CA ARG A 254 -17.48 -8.47 -28.10
C ARG A 254 -17.59 -7.01 -28.62
N PRO A 255 -17.25 -6.76 -29.90
CA PRO A 255 -17.41 -5.44 -30.49
C PRO A 255 -18.84 -4.89 -30.33
N ASN A 256 -18.93 -3.62 -29.92
CA ASN A 256 -20.17 -2.91 -29.69
C ASN A 256 -20.11 -1.51 -30.36
N PRO A 257 -21.09 -1.14 -31.22
CA PRO A 257 -21.10 0.17 -31.88
C PRO A 257 -21.03 1.37 -30.93
N LYS A 258 -21.50 1.21 -29.68
CA LYS A 258 -21.51 2.26 -28.65
C LYS A 258 -20.14 2.52 -28.00
N GLU A 259 -19.10 1.75 -28.33
CA GLU A 259 -17.73 1.96 -27.82
C GLU A 259 -17.20 3.36 -28.13
N LYS A 260 -17.42 3.86 -29.35
CA LYS A 260 -16.87 5.15 -29.80
C LYS A 260 -17.46 6.35 -29.05
N SER A 261 -18.75 6.26 -28.69
CA SER A 261 -19.46 7.29 -27.94
C SER A 261 -19.37 7.11 -26.43
N PHE A 262 -18.74 6.04 -25.95
CA PHE A 262 -18.59 5.80 -24.52
C PHE A 262 -17.77 6.91 -23.85
N ARG A 263 -18.25 7.36 -22.69
CA ARG A 263 -17.54 8.29 -21.81
C ARG A 263 -17.68 7.80 -20.38
N PRO A 264 -16.60 7.87 -19.56
CA PRO A 264 -16.68 7.54 -18.14
C PRO A 264 -17.74 8.39 -17.43
N VAL A 265 -18.43 7.77 -16.46
CA VAL A 265 -19.44 8.42 -15.63
C VAL A 265 -18.78 9.39 -14.65
N LYS A 266 -19.39 10.57 -14.44
CA LYS A 266 -18.89 11.56 -13.49
C LYS A 266 -19.04 11.06 -12.05
N VAL A 267 -18.01 11.22 -11.23
CA VAL A 267 -17.95 10.78 -9.83
C VAL A 267 -17.49 11.91 -8.90
N ASP A 268 -17.90 11.87 -7.64
CA ASP A 268 -17.22 12.62 -6.58
C ASP A 268 -15.88 11.96 -6.29
N ILE A 269 -14.81 12.74 -6.17
CA ILE A 269 -13.48 12.19 -5.92
C ILE A 269 -13.31 11.66 -4.49
N HIS A 270 -14.16 12.10 -3.55
CA HIS A 270 -14.10 11.69 -2.15
C HIS A 270 -14.96 10.46 -1.86
N GLN A 271 -15.85 10.05 -2.78
CA GLN A 271 -16.61 8.82 -2.62
C GLN A 271 -15.69 7.60 -2.76
N THR A 272 -16.06 6.51 -2.08
CA THR A 272 -15.37 5.23 -2.16
C THR A 272 -15.32 4.73 -3.61
N ALA A 273 -14.13 4.39 -4.08
CA ALA A 273 -13.88 3.79 -5.38
C ALA A 273 -13.56 2.30 -5.26
N ALA A 274 -12.84 1.91 -4.20
CA ALA A 274 -12.45 0.52 -3.97
C ALA A 274 -12.53 0.15 -2.49
N MET A 275 -12.78 -1.14 -2.25
CA MET A 275 -12.70 -1.79 -0.95
C MET A 275 -11.67 -2.91 -0.99
N PHE A 276 -10.73 -2.89 -0.06
CA PHE A 276 -9.75 -3.96 0.13
C PHE A 276 -9.99 -4.67 1.45
N PHE A 277 -9.88 -6.00 1.45
CA PHE A 277 -10.06 -6.78 2.67
C PHE A 277 -8.72 -6.94 3.40
N SER A 278 -8.67 -6.55 4.67
CA SER A 278 -7.48 -6.77 5.49
C SER A 278 -7.37 -8.24 5.90
N SER A 279 -6.16 -8.78 5.95
CA SER A 279 -5.92 -10.21 6.24
C SER A 279 -6.16 -10.61 7.71
N GLY A 280 -6.90 -9.81 8.49
CA GLY A 280 -7.29 -9.99 9.90
C GLY A 280 -6.46 -10.96 10.75
N SER A 281 -5.56 -10.46 11.61
CA SER A 281 -4.79 -11.32 12.55
C SER A 281 -5.59 -11.77 13.79
N SER A 282 -6.77 -11.20 14.05
CA SER A 282 -7.53 -11.41 15.28
C SER A 282 -9.05 -11.50 15.11
N GLY A 283 -9.57 -11.63 13.88
CA GLY A 283 -11.01 -11.66 13.58
C GLY A 283 -11.32 -11.70 12.08
N PHE A 284 -12.61 -11.58 11.71
CA PHE A 284 -13.00 -11.49 10.30
C PHE A 284 -12.36 -10.25 9.62
N PRO A 285 -11.86 -10.38 8.39
CA PRO A 285 -11.39 -9.29 7.54
C PRO A 285 -12.34 -8.09 7.52
N LYS A 286 -11.77 -6.89 7.63
CA LYS A 286 -12.52 -5.64 7.44
C LYS A 286 -12.38 -5.17 6.00
N ALA A 287 -13.43 -4.53 5.48
CA ALA A 287 -13.39 -3.85 4.19
C ALA A 287 -12.91 -2.40 4.37
N ILE A 288 -11.74 -2.08 3.84
CA ILE A 288 -11.09 -0.77 3.90
C ILE A 288 -11.49 0.03 2.68
N CYS A 289 -12.11 1.19 2.88
CA CYS A 289 -12.60 2.05 1.80
C CYS A 289 -11.51 3.02 1.34
N HIS A 290 -11.16 2.97 0.06
CA HIS A 290 -10.37 4.01 -0.60
C HIS A 290 -11.25 4.84 -1.52
N SER A 291 -11.16 6.15 -1.38
CA SER A 291 -11.79 7.09 -2.30
C SER A 291 -11.07 7.11 -3.65
N HIS A 292 -11.72 7.67 -4.68
CA HIS A 292 -11.02 7.94 -5.93
C HIS A 292 -9.77 8.80 -5.68
N TYR A 293 -9.87 9.84 -4.86
CA TYR A 293 -8.75 10.71 -4.51
C TYR A 293 -7.58 9.94 -3.89
N SER A 294 -7.83 9.11 -2.87
CA SER A 294 -6.75 8.35 -2.21
C SER A 294 -6.06 7.39 -3.17
N LEU A 295 -6.79 6.76 -4.10
CA LEU A 295 -6.21 5.84 -5.08
C LEU A 295 -5.31 6.54 -6.11
N LEU A 296 -5.56 7.80 -6.43
CA LEU A 296 -4.71 8.58 -7.34
C LEU A 296 -3.33 8.90 -6.74
N GLN A 297 -3.26 8.92 -5.40
CA GLN A 297 -2.03 9.19 -4.66
C GLN A 297 -1.17 7.93 -4.50
N VAL A 298 -1.76 6.75 -4.72
CA VAL A 298 -1.04 5.47 -4.65
C VAL A 298 -0.33 5.21 -5.99
N SER A 299 1.00 5.31 -5.98
CA SER A 299 1.83 5.05 -7.17
C SER A 299 2.22 3.58 -7.36
N SER A 300 1.98 2.71 -6.37
CA SER A 300 2.38 1.29 -6.38
C SER A 300 1.55 0.46 -5.40
N ILE A 301 1.17 -0.77 -5.79
CA ILE A 301 0.47 -1.77 -4.97
C ILE A 301 1.26 -3.09 -5.06
N PHE A 302 1.42 -3.80 -3.94
CA PHE A 302 2.34 -4.96 -3.83
C PHE A 302 1.63 -6.31 -3.91
N GLY A 303 2.42 -7.31 -4.35
CA GLY A 303 2.12 -8.73 -4.15
C GLY A 303 2.63 -9.25 -2.80
N PRO A 304 2.26 -10.48 -2.42
CA PRO A 304 2.61 -11.04 -1.12
C PRO A 304 4.12 -11.33 -0.99
N PRO A 305 4.71 -11.15 0.21
CA PRO A 305 6.15 -11.37 0.46
C PRO A 305 6.65 -12.78 0.14
N LEU A 306 5.75 -13.77 0.09
CA LEU A 306 6.08 -15.17 -0.26
C LEU A 306 6.76 -15.31 -1.63
N LEU A 307 6.47 -14.41 -2.58
CA LEU A 307 7.12 -14.42 -3.89
C LEU A 307 8.63 -14.14 -3.79
N THR A 308 9.04 -13.35 -2.81
CA THR A 308 10.45 -13.02 -2.58
C THR A 308 11.22 -14.24 -2.08
N TYR A 309 10.69 -14.96 -1.09
CA TYR A 309 11.33 -16.16 -0.53
C TYR A 309 11.54 -17.27 -1.58
N ASN A 310 10.67 -17.36 -2.58
CA ASN A 310 10.83 -18.36 -3.64
C ASN A 310 12.04 -18.09 -4.55
N ILE A 311 12.53 -16.85 -4.63
CA ILE A 311 13.67 -16.49 -5.49
C ILE A 311 14.98 -17.10 -4.97
N THR A 312 15.18 -17.20 -3.65
CA THR A 312 16.38 -17.83 -3.07
C THR A 312 16.45 -19.33 -3.32
N ARG A 313 15.30 -19.95 -3.64
CA ARG A 313 15.18 -21.39 -3.89
C ARG A 313 15.19 -21.74 -5.37
N VAL A 314 15.39 -20.76 -6.25
CA VAL A 314 15.55 -21.01 -7.68
C VAL A 314 16.91 -21.66 -7.92
N ALA A 315 16.89 -22.97 -8.17
CA ALA A 315 18.07 -23.69 -8.61
C ALA A 315 18.62 -23.06 -9.90
N ASN A 316 19.95 -22.91 -9.96
CA ASN A 316 20.66 -22.38 -11.13
C ASN A 316 20.28 -20.94 -11.53
N LEU A 317 19.99 -20.06 -10.57
CA LEU A 317 19.69 -18.64 -10.84
C LEU A 317 20.75 -17.96 -11.74
N SER A 318 22.02 -18.36 -11.62
CA SER A 318 23.14 -17.88 -12.45
C SER A 318 23.02 -18.19 -13.95
N GLN A 319 22.13 -19.10 -14.35
CA GLN A 319 21.88 -19.43 -15.77
C GLN A 319 20.94 -18.42 -16.45
N TYR A 320 20.28 -17.55 -15.69
CA TYR A 320 19.34 -16.56 -16.21
C TYR A 320 20.01 -15.19 -16.34
N ASP A 321 19.79 -14.52 -17.48
CA ASP A 321 20.18 -13.11 -17.63
C ASP A 321 19.22 -12.22 -16.81
N ILE A 322 19.70 -11.79 -15.65
CA ILE A 322 19.00 -10.90 -14.73
C ILE A 322 19.54 -9.46 -14.77
N SER A 323 20.31 -9.09 -15.80
CA SER A 323 20.94 -7.76 -15.90
C SER A 323 19.96 -6.58 -15.91
N SER A 324 18.70 -6.84 -16.28
CA SER A 324 17.60 -5.86 -16.24
C SER A 324 16.93 -5.73 -14.87
N PHE A 325 17.22 -6.63 -13.93
CA PHE A 325 16.63 -6.62 -12.60
C PHE A 325 17.39 -5.64 -11.70
N SER A 326 16.80 -4.48 -11.43
CA SER A 326 17.51 -3.37 -10.76
C SER A 326 17.20 -3.22 -9.27
N TYR A 327 15.97 -3.53 -8.85
CA TYR A 327 15.58 -3.44 -7.45
C TYR A 327 14.41 -4.36 -7.11
N MET A 328 14.31 -4.72 -5.83
CA MET A 328 13.23 -5.51 -5.27
C MET A 328 12.69 -4.80 -4.04
N ILE A 329 11.37 -4.61 -3.98
CA ILE A 329 10.71 -4.04 -2.79
C ILE A 329 10.11 -5.18 -1.98
N ILE A 330 10.42 -5.19 -0.69
CA ILE A 330 9.96 -6.18 0.28
C ILE A 330 9.07 -5.46 1.30
N THR A 331 7.92 -6.06 1.61
CA THR A 331 6.96 -5.50 2.58
C THR A 331 6.19 -6.61 3.28
N GLY A 332 5.69 -6.32 4.48
CA GLY A 332 4.75 -7.18 5.20
C GLY A 332 5.36 -8.27 6.08
N THR A 333 6.64 -8.57 5.96
CA THR A 333 7.40 -9.47 6.86
C THR A 333 8.84 -8.96 7.04
N PRO A 334 9.41 -9.02 8.25
CA PRO A 334 10.83 -8.72 8.48
C PRO A 334 11.70 -9.80 7.82
N PHE A 335 12.95 -9.45 7.50
CA PHE A 335 13.99 -10.37 7.05
C PHE A 335 15.00 -10.58 8.17
N SER A 336 15.54 -11.79 8.30
CA SER A 336 16.70 -12.02 9.16
C SER A 336 17.97 -11.41 8.54
N PRO A 337 19.00 -11.07 9.34
CA PRO A 337 20.30 -10.64 8.82
C PRO A 337 20.94 -11.66 7.87
N GLU A 338 20.78 -12.95 8.15
CA GLU A 338 21.27 -14.06 7.32
C GLU A 338 20.55 -14.09 5.98
N GLU A 339 19.22 -13.92 5.97
CA GLU A 339 18.44 -13.84 4.75
C GLU A 339 18.86 -12.64 3.91
N TYR A 340 18.99 -11.46 4.51
CA TYR A 340 19.45 -10.26 3.80
C TYR A 340 20.84 -10.46 3.17
N THR A 341 21.76 -11.06 3.91
CA THR A 341 23.12 -11.37 3.43
C THR A 341 23.06 -12.36 2.27
N HIS A 342 22.32 -13.46 2.44
CA HIS A 342 22.15 -14.47 1.41
C HIS A 342 21.52 -13.91 0.12
N PHE A 343 20.53 -13.03 0.24
CA PHE A 343 19.93 -12.36 -0.91
C PHE A 343 20.90 -11.43 -1.63
N ASN A 344 21.71 -10.66 -0.88
CA ASN A 344 22.73 -9.80 -1.47
C ASN A 344 23.80 -10.62 -2.21
N ASP A 345 24.19 -11.77 -1.67
CA ASP A 345 25.14 -12.69 -2.31
C ASP A 345 24.57 -13.29 -3.60
N LEU A 346 23.28 -13.66 -3.59
CA LEU A 346 22.59 -14.20 -4.76
C LEU A 346 22.32 -13.15 -5.85
N LEU A 347 22.08 -11.90 -5.45
CA LEU A 347 21.66 -10.81 -6.34
C LEU A 347 22.49 -9.54 -6.12
N PRO A 348 23.81 -9.58 -6.34
CA PRO A 348 24.74 -8.50 -5.94
C PRO A 348 24.52 -7.17 -6.67
N ASN A 349 23.75 -7.18 -7.77
CA ASN A 349 23.44 -5.99 -8.57
C ASN A 349 22.00 -5.48 -8.39
N VAL A 350 21.23 -6.06 -7.46
CA VAL A 350 19.82 -5.73 -7.21
C VAL A 350 19.71 -4.96 -5.90
N ASP A 351 19.15 -3.75 -5.95
CA ASP A 351 18.89 -2.97 -4.74
C ASP A 351 17.69 -3.58 -3.97
N ILE A 352 17.92 -4.12 -2.77
CA ILE A 352 16.86 -4.62 -1.88
C ILE A 352 16.31 -3.47 -1.04
N ILE A 353 15.01 -3.20 -1.16
CA ILE A 353 14.33 -2.07 -0.53
C ILE A 353 13.27 -2.62 0.42
N PHE A 354 13.47 -2.41 1.72
CA PHE A 354 12.41 -2.64 2.70
C PHE A 354 11.41 -1.48 2.68
N SER A 355 10.15 -1.81 2.90
CA SER A 355 9.08 -0.82 2.97
C SER A 355 8.06 -1.17 4.03
N TYR A 356 7.62 -0.14 4.75
CA TYR A 356 6.53 -0.21 5.71
C TYR A 356 5.27 0.39 5.10
N GLY A 357 4.14 -0.26 5.34
CA GLY A 357 2.85 0.15 4.83
C GLY A 357 1.73 -0.73 5.36
N MET A 358 0.51 -0.30 5.11
CA MET A 358 -0.72 -1.00 5.50
C MET A 358 -1.80 -0.76 4.46
N THR A 359 -2.81 -1.63 4.41
CA THR A 359 -3.87 -1.54 3.39
C THR A 359 -4.59 -0.19 3.47
N GLU A 360 -4.71 0.40 4.66
CA GLU A 360 -5.38 1.67 4.95
C GLU A 360 -4.70 2.90 4.30
N ILE A 361 -3.46 2.78 3.83
CA ILE A 361 -2.67 3.93 3.33
C ILE A 361 -1.90 3.59 2.05
N GLY A 362 -1.46 2.35 1.90
CA GLY A 362 -0.37 1.97 1.01
C GLY A 362 0.98 2.08 1.72
N HIS A 363 2.00 2.58 1.03
CA HIS A 363 3.30 2.82 1.65
C HIS A 363 3.27 3.98 2.64
N ILE A 364 4.01 3.81 3.72
CA ILE A 364 4.28 4.84 4.72
C ILE A 364 5.76 5.21 4.66
N ALA A 365 6.66 4.21 4.59
CA ALA A 365 8.09 4.42 4.47
C ALA A 365 8.73 3.47 3.46
N LEU A 366 9.70 3.97 2.69
CA LEU A 366 10.58 3.20 1.81
C LEU A 366 11.85 3.99 1.50
N PHE A 367 12.96 3.28 1.25
CA PHE A 367 14.16 3.94 0.76
C PHE A 367 14.07 4.25 -0.73
N ASN A 368 14.62 5.39 -1.11
CA ASN A 368 14.75 5.74 -2.50
C ASN A 368 16.12 5.34 -3.05
N PRO A 369 16.23 4.37 -3.98
CA PRO A 369 17.53 3.90 -4.47
C PRO A 369 18.37 4.98 -5.14
N LYS A 370 17.77 6.09 -5.58
CA LYS A 370 18.52 7.19 -6.18
C LYS A 370 19.15 8.11 -5.14
N TYR A 371 18.56 8.24 -3.96
CA TYR A 371 18.94 9.26 -2.97
C TYR A 371 19.42 8.68 -1.64
N ASP A 372 19.00 7.47 -1.29
CA ASP A 372 19.22 6.86 0.01
C ASP A 372 20.17 5.66 -0.04
N ARG A 373 20.97 5.49 -1.11
CA ARG A 373 21.85 4.30 -1.27
C ARG A 373 22.74 4.01 -0.07
N GLU A 374 23.34 5.04 0.51
CA GLU A 374 24.23 4.87 1.67
C GLU A 374 23.45 4.44 2.92
N LEU A 375 22.23 4.94 3.09
CA LEU A 375 21.35 4.52 4.19
C LEU A 375 20.81 3.10 3.97
N MET A 376 20.51 2.72 2.74
CA MET A 376 20.11 1.35 2.40
C MET A 376 21.18 0.32 2.78
N LYS A 377 22.46 0.66 2.58
CA LYS A 377 23.59 -0.20 2.97
C LYS A 377 23.83 -0.23 4.47
N SER A 378 23.78 0.93 5.13
CA SER A 378 24.16 1.06 6.55
C SER A 378 23.02 0.75 7.53
N LYS A 379 21.76 0.93 7.12
CA LYS A 379 20.56 0.78 7.97
C LYS A 379 19.64 -0.35 7.46
N HIS A 380 20.18 -1.57 7.32
CA HIS A 380 19.45 -2.72 6.76
C HIS A 380 18.20 -3.13 7.58
N LYS A 381 18.10 -2.76 8.86
CA LYS A 381 16.91 -2.99 9.71
C LYS A 381 15.81 -1.92 9.52
N SER A 382 16.10 -0.83 8.81
CA SER A 382 15.16 0.25 8.57
C SER A 382 14.17 -0.09 7.46
N CYS A 383 12.92 0.33 7.64
CA CYS A 383 11.87 0.31 6.62
C CYS A 383 11.97 1.48 5.63
N GLY A 384 13.03 2.30 5.72
CA GLY A 384 13.27 3.45 4.89
C GLY A 384 12.82 4.77 5.52
N LYS A 385 12.60 5.78 4.66
CA LYS A 385 12.14 7.11 5.08
C LYS A 385 10.67 7.29 4.74
N VAL A 386 10.02 8.19 5.46
CA VAL A 386 8.64 8.59 5.19
C VAL A 386 8.50 9.03 3.73
N ILE A 387 7.50 8.50 3.03
CA ILE A 387 7.28 8.83 1.62
C ILE A 387 6.81 10.29 1.45
N PRO A 388 6.94 10.87 0.24
CA PRO A 388 6.47 12.23 -0.03
C PRO A 388 5.01 12.46 0.37
N GLU A 389 4.70 13.68 0.82
CA GLU A 389 3.35 14.12 1.21
C GLU A 389 2.75 13.32 2.39
N THR A 390 3.56 12.53 3.07
CA THR A 390 3.18 11.80 4.28
C THR A 390 3.89 12.38 5.49
N SER A 391 3.15 12.50 6.58
CA SER A 391 3.66 12.89 7.90
C SER A 391 3.57 11.69 8.83
N LEU A 392 4.62 11.42 9.59
CA LEU A 392 4.65 10.38 10.60
C LEU A 392 5.09 10.98 11.93
N LYS A 393 4.42 10.60 13.02
CA LYS A 393 4.85 10.89 14.38
C LYS A 393 4.90 9.61 15.19
N VAL A 394 5.74 9.59 16.21
CA VAL A 394 5.81 8.51 17.19
C VAL A 394 5.20 9.03 18.47
N VAL A 395 4.26 8.29 19.06
CA VAL A 395 3.48 8.76 20.20
C VAL A 395 3.63 7.78 21.36
N ASN A 396 3.85 8.30 22.57
CA ASN A 396 3.83 7.51 23.78
C ASN A 396 2.44 6.89 23.97
N VAL A 397 2.39 5.58 24.18
CA VAL A 397 1.14 4.80 24.25
C VAL A 397 0.28 5.19 25.45
N ASP A 398 0.89 5.62 26.55
CA ASP A 398 0.22 5.93 27.81
C ASP A 398 -0.08 7.42 27.95
N THR A 399 0.84 8.30 27.54
CA THR A 399 0.70 9.76 27.74
C THR A 399 0.13 10.51 26.53
N ASP A 400 0.06 9.88 25.35
CA ASP A 400 -0.32 10.49 24.07
C ASP A 400 0.61 11.63 23.62
N GLU A 401 1.81 11.74 24.22
CA GLU A 401 2.83 12.74 23.87
C GLU A 401 3.70 12.28 22.70
N ASN A 402 4.14 13.22 21.86
CA ASN A 402 5.04 12.92 20.76
C ASN A 402 6.45 12.60 21.29
N LEU A 403 7.11 11.66 20.63
CA LEU A 403 8.42 11.16 20.98
C LEU A 403 9.50 11.59 19.98
N GLY A 404 10.70 11.79 20.50
CA GLY A 404 11.90 12.14 19.74
C GLY A 404 12.55 10.95 19.04
N PRO A 405 13.71 11.15 18.40
CA PRO A 405 14.46 10.06 17.78
C PRO A 405 14.86 9.00 18.80
N ASN A 406 14.92 7.75 18.36
CA ASN A 406 15.27 6.54 19.11
C ASN A 406 14.38 6.28 20.35
N GLN A 407 13.20 6.88 20.40
CA GLN A 407 12.19 6.62 21.41
C GLN A 407 11.03 5.81 20.81
N GLN A 408 10.70 4.70 21.47
CA GLN A 408 9.70 3.76 20.97
C GLN A 408 8.28 4.17 21.39
N GLY A 409 7.37 4.16 20.42
CA GLY A 409 5.95 4.46 20.64
C GLY A 409 5.08 4.01 19.48
N GLU A 410 3.80 4.34 19.54
CA GLU A 410 2.85 4.10 18.45
C GLU A 410 3.22 4.98 17.25
N LEU A 411 3.39 4.35 16.09
CA LEU A 411 3.51 5.07 14.83
C LEU A 411 2.13 5.62 14.45
N ARG A 412 2.03 6.94 14.22
CA ARG A 412 0.81 7.56 13.69
C ARG A 412 1.13 8.30 12.42
N VAL A 413 0.24 8.22 11.44
CA VAL A 413 0.53 8.67 10.08
C VAL A 413 -0.62 9.45 9.46
N LYS A 414 -0.28 10.48 8.69
CA LYS A 414 -1.22 11.31 7.93
C LYS A 414 -0.74 11.44 6.50
N SER A 415 -1.60 11.10 5.54
CA SER A 415 -1.25 11.09 4.11
C SER A 415 -2.47 11.35 3.23
N PRO A 416 -2.32 11.99 2.05
CA PRO A 416 -3.35 12.06 1.03
C PRO A 416 -3.88 10.69 0.54
N SER A 417 -3.10 9.61 0.71
CA SER A 417 -3.52 8.26 0.33
C SER A 417 -4.31 7.52 1.42
N LEU A 418 -4.57 8.16 2.55
CA LEU A 418 -5.38 7.61 3.64
C LEU A 418 -6.73 7.09 3.15
N MET A 419 -7.13 5.94 3.67
CA MET A 419 -8.48 5.41 3.54
C MET A 419 -9.51 6.42 4.06
N THR A 420 -10.75 6.29 3.61
CA THR A 420 -11.88 7.03 4.17
C THR A 420 -12.47 6.35 5.40
N GLY A 421 -12.11 5.09 5.67
CA GLY A 421 -12.54 4.31 6.82
C GLY A 421 -12.90 2.86 6.49
N TYR A 422 -13.25 2.10 7.50
CA TYR A 422 -13.78 0.74 7.38
C TYR A 422 -15.28 0.77 7.03
N TYR A 423 -15.67 -0.02 6.04
CA TYR A 423 -17.05 -0.10 5.55
C TYR A 423 -18.00 -0.65 6.62
N LYS A 424 -19.17 -0.01 6.78
CA LYS A 424 -20.22 -0.38 7.74
C LYS A 424 -19.68 -0.65 9.16
N SER A 425 -18.64 0.09 9.56
CA SER A 425 -17.95 -0.06 10.83
C SER A 425 -17.80 1.30 11.52
N ASP A 426 -17.62 1.30 12.84
CA ASP A 426 -17.27 2.51 13.58
C ASP A 426 -15.80 2.89 13.31
N ASN A 427 -15.59 4.15 12.93
CA ASN A 427 -14.29 4.72 12.60
C ASN A 427 -13.81 5.78 13.62
N SER A 428 -14.62 6.11 14.64
CA SER A 428 -14.39 7.23 15.55
C SER A 428 -13.05 7.17 16.31
N GLY A 429 -12.55 5.96 16.59
CA GLY A 429 -11.28 5.75 17.30
C GLY A 429 -10.05 5.51 16.43
N GLN A 430 -10.17 5.55 15.10
CA GLN A 430 -9.05 5.22 14.20
C GLN A 430 -8.07 6.38 14.01
N PHE A 431 -8.53 7.60 14.24
CA PHE A 431 -7.74 8.81 14.07
C PHE A 431 -7.57 9.50 15.42
N ASP A 432 -6.42 10.16 15.61
CA ASP A 432 -6.26 11.08 16.73
C ASP A 432 -6.87 12.46 16.43
N LYS A 433 -6.81 13.35 17.42
CA LYS A 433 -7.35 14.72 17.33
C LYS A 433 -6.79 15.55 16.17
N ASP A 434 -5.61 15.21 15.67
CA ASP A 434 -4.92 15.92 14.58
C ASP A 434 -5.18 15.26 13.20
N GLY A 435 -5.97 14.19 13.18
CA GLY A 435 -6.32 13.43 11.97
C GLY A 435 -5.23 12.47 11.50
N PHE A 436 -4.31 12.07 12.37
CA PHE A 436 -3.37 10.97 12.06
C PHE A 436 -4.03 9.62 12.34
N LEU A 437 -3.87 8.67 11.42
CA LEU A 437 -4.29 7.30 11.62
C LEU A 437 -3.41 6.65 12.69
N LYS A 438 -4.06 6.02 13.68
CA LYS A 438 -3.45 5.15 14.67
C LYS A 438 -3.16 3.79 14.04
N THR A 439 -1.90 3.56 13.63
CA THR A 439 -1.53 2.34 12.90
C THR A 439 -1.63 1.11 13.79
N GLN A 440 -1.54 1.29 15.12
CA GLN A 440 -1.39 0.25 16.12
C GLN A 440 -0.12 -0.60 15.91
N ASP A 441 0.84 -0.06 15.17
CA ASP A 441 2.19 -0.58 15.05
C ASP A 441 3.12 0.25 15.95
N LEU A 442 3.98 -0.45 16.67
CA LEU A 442 5.00 0.12 17.54
C LEU A 442 6.28 0.31 16.74
N GLY A 443 6.94 1.45 16.91
CA GLY A 443 8.18 1.74 16.20
C GLY A 443 8.87 2.99 16.71
N TYR A 444 9.93 3.38 16.02
CA TYR A 444 10.67 4.60 16.27
C TYR A 444 11.31 5.12 14.97
N TYR A 445 11.93 6.29 15.02
CA TYR A 445 12.81 6.79 13.96
C TYR A 445 14.16 7.17 14.55
N ASP A 446 15.23 7.08 13.77
CA ASP A 446 16.57 7.54 14.20
C ASP A 446 16.83 9.00 13.78
N GLU A 447 18.01 9.51 14.10
CA GLU A 447 18.47 10.87 13.76
C GLU A 447 18.51 11.12 12.24
N ASP A 448 18.69 10.08 11.43
CA ASP A 448 18.64 10.12 9.97
C ASP A 448 17.20 10.08 9.43
N ARG A 449 16.20 10.01 10.32
CA ARG A 449 14.76 9.88 10.04
C ARG A 449 14.41 8.55 9.35
N CYS A 450 15.23 7.52 9.56
CA CYS A 450 14.93 6.16 9.14
C CYS A 450 13.90 5.55 10.10
N ILE A 451 12.87 4.91 9.56
CA ILE A 451 11.75 4.35 10.32
C ILE A 451 12.02 2.88 10.64
N TYR A 452 11.83 2.49 11.89
CA TYR A 452 11.97 1.13 12.37
C TYR A 452 10.65 0.67 12.98
N VAL A 453 10.11 -0.43 12.45
CA VAL A 453 8.90 -1.06 12.97
C VAL A 453 9.32 -2.18 13.91
N VAL A 454 8.88 -2.08 15.16
CA VAL A 454 9.21 -3.02 16.24
C VAL A 454 8.19 -4.15 16.30
N GLY A 455 6.89 -3.85 16.20
CA GLY A 455 5.85 -4.87 16.34
C GLY A 455 4.45 -4.31 16.31
N ARG A 456 3.46 -5.14 16.66
CA ARG A 456 2.05 -4.74 16.71
C ARG A 456 1.55 -4.62 18.14
N MET A 457 0.88 -3.52 18.43
CA MET A 457 0.37 -3.24 19.78
C MET A 457 -0.66 -4.26 20.24
N ARG A 458 -1.53 -4.73 19.34
CA ARG A 458 -2.55 -5.76 19.66
C ARG A 458 -1.97 -7.13 19.99
N GLU A 459 -0.73 -7.37 19.58
CA GLU A 459 -0.06 -8.65 19.79
C GLU A 459 0.73 -8.63 21.10
N MET A 460 0.86 -7.46 21.73
CA MET A 460 1.45 -7.32 23.05
C MET A 460 0.55 -7.94 24.11
N PHE A 461 1.17 -8.54 25.11
CA PHE A 461 0.50 -9.03 26.32
C PHE A 461 1.21 -8.52 27.56
N ARG A 462 0.56 -8.61 28.72
CA ARG A 462 1.10 -8.10 29.97
C ARG A 462 1.70 -9.22 30.81
N TYR A 463 2.88 -8.98 31.38
CA TYR A 463 3.50 -9.82 32.41
C TYR A 463 3.81 -8.93 33.62
N PHE A 464 3.09 -9.12 34.73
CA PHE A 464 3.21 -8.26 35.94
C PHE A 464 3.22 -6.74 35.63
N GLY A 465 2.26 -6.28 34.83
CA GLY A 465 2.15 -4.86 34.44
C GLY A 465 3.12 -4.41 33.34
N TRP A 466 4.16 -5.18 33.02
CA TRP A 466 5.05 -4.93 31.89
C TRP A 466 4.40 -5.33 30.57
N GLN A 467 4.55 -4.49 29.54
CA GLN A 467 4.15 -4.84 28.19
C GLN A 467 5.24 -5.71 27.55
N ILE A 468 4.87 -6.92 27.15
CA ILE A 468 5.73 -7.83 26.41
C ILE A 468 5.38 -7.73 24.94
N ILE A 469 6.42 -7.56 24.10
CA ILE A 469 6.30 -7.45 22.66
C ILE A 469 6.82 -8.76 22.05
N PRO A 470 5.95 -9.62 21.50
CA PRO A 470 6.37 -10.91 20.95
C PRO A 470 7.46 -10.81 19.89
N SER A 471 7.40 -9.80 19.01
CA SER A 471 8.33 -9.64 17.91
C SER A 471 9.77 -9.36 18.34
N VAL A 472 10.00 -8.79 19.53
CA VAL A 472 11.34 -8.63 20.11
C VAL A 472 11.95 -10.01 20.40
N ILE A 473 11.15 -10.91 20.94
CA ILE A 473 11.55 -12.27 21.29
C ILE A 473 11.67 -13.14 20.02
N GLU A 474 10.77 -12.95 19.04
CA GLU A 474 10.85 -13.59 17.71
C GLU A 474 12.14 -13.20 16.98
N ALA A 475 12.54 -11.93 17.02
CA ALA A 475 13.80 -11.48 16.44
C ALA A 475 15.01 -12.14 17.13
N ALA A 476 15.02 -12.22 18.46
CA ALA A 476 16.07 -12.94 19.20
C ALA A 476 16.10 -14.44 18.84
N LEU A 477 14.93 -15.08 18.68
CA LEU A 477 14.85 -16.48 18.25
C LEU A 477 15.46 -16.69 16.86
N LEU A 478 15.24 -15.76 15.93
CA LEU A 478 15.76 -15.85 14.56
C LEU A 478 17.28 -15.63 14.48
N GLU A 479 17.92 -15.06 15.50
CA GLU A 479 19.39 -15.00 15.59
C GLU A 479 20.02 -16.35 15.99
N PHE A 480 19.22 -17.33 16.44
CA PHE A 480 19.72 -18.67 16.73
C PHE A 480 19.87 -19.49 15.44
N PRO A 481 21.08 -19.97 15.06
CA PRO A 481 21.32 -20.56 13.74
C PRO A 481 20.44 -21.77 13.36
N ALA A 482 19.94 -22.51 14.35
CA ALA A 482 19.07 -23.66 14.11
C ALA A 482 17.60 -23.28 13.90
N VAL A 483 17.18 -22.05 14.20
CA VAL A 483 15.80 -21.58 14.07
C VAL A 483 15.60 -21.04 12.67
N LYS A 484 14.64 -21.63 11.94
CA LYS A 484 14.21 -21.16 10.62
C LYS A 484 13.04 -20.19 10.71
N GLU A 485 12.08 -20.48 11.58
CA GLU A 485 10.91 -19.64 11.81
C GLU A 485 10.50 -19.73 13.28
N ALA A 486 9.95 -18.64 13.82
CA ALA A 486 9.42 -18.61 15.17
C ALA A 486 8.14 -17.76 15.25
N VAL A 487 7.27 -18.12 16.18
CA VAL A 487 6.15 -17.27 16.60
C VAL A 487 6.02 -17.32 18.13
N VAL A 488 5.97 -16.15 18.76
CA VAL A 488 5.86 -15.99 20.21
C VAL A 488 4.44 -15.58 20.56
N PHE A 489 3.90 -16.12 21.64
CA PHE A 489 2.54 -15.83 22.12
C PHE A 489 2.48 -15.81 23.64
N ALA A 490 1.36 -15.28 24.14
CA ALA A 490 1.03 -15.27 25.55
C ALA A 490 0.68 -16.67 26.04
N VAL A 491 1.32 -17.16 27.09
CA VAL A 491 0.87 -18.33 27.87
C VAL A 491 0.24 -17.79 29.15
N PRO A 492 -1.08 -17.86 29.32
CA PRO A 492 -1.76 -17.30 30.48
C PRO A 492 -1.25 -17.88 31.80
N LEU A 493 -1.05 -17.03 32.80
CA LEU A 493 -0.78 -17.47 34.17
C LEU A 493 -2.11 -17.73 34.92
N GLU A 494 -2.04 -18.48 36.01
CA GLU A 494 -3.22 -18.92 36.78
C GLU A 494 -4.11 -17.76 37.29
N THR A 495 -3.55 -16.58 37.50
CA THR A 495 -4.26 -15.40 37.98
C THR A 495 -4.13 -14.26 36.99
N GLU A 496 -5.26 -13.65 36.63
CA GLU A 496 -5.34 -12.54 35.65
C GLU A 496 -4.41 -11.36 36.00
N GLU A 497 -4.19 -11.09 37.29
CA GLU A 497 -3.27 -10.06 37.79
C GLU A 497 -1.80 -10.27 37.37
N LYS A 498 -1.35 -11.52 37.24
CA LYS A 498 0.01 -11.85 36.80
C LYS A 498 0.16 -11.73 35.28
N GLY A 499 -0.97 -11.74 34.56
CA GLY A 499 -1.04 -11.67 33.11
C GLY A 499 -0.63 -12.98 32.44
N ALA A 500 0.33 -12.90 31.51
CA ALA A 500 0.83 -14.03 30.73
C ALA A 500 2.35 -13.99 30.59
N ILE A 501 2.96 -15.15 30.38
CA ILE A 501 4.39 -15.32 30.11
C ILE A 501 4.65 -15.67 28.64
N PRO A 502 5.83 -15.37 28.09
CA PRO A 502 6.14 -15.71 26.71
C PRO A 502 6.32 -17.22 26.52
N GLY A 503 5.64 -17.78 25.51
CA GLY A 503 5.91 -19.11 24.96
C GLY A 503 6.08 -19.03 23.44
N ALA A 504 6.70 -20.05 22.83
CA ALA A 504 7.01 -20.03 21.40
C ALA A 504 6.78 -21.36 20.68
N LEU A 505 6.36 -21.28 19.41
CA LEU A 505 6.56 -22.35 18.43
C LEU A 505 7.77 -22.01 17.58
N VAL A 506 8.61 -23.02 17.31
CA VAL A 506 9.84 -22.90 16.52
C VAL A 506 9.85 -23.96 15.43
N VAL A 507 10.20 -23.56 14.21
CA VAL A 507 10.54 -24.47 13.11
C VAL A 507 12.05 -24.46 12.96
N LEU A 508 12.68 -25.64 12.95
CA LEU A 508 14.12 -25.74 12.77
C LEU A 508 14.52 -25.65 11.29
N ALA A 509 15.74 -25.17 11.04
CA ALA A 509 16.40 -25.27 9.76
C ALA A 509 16.71 -26.74 9.41
N GLU A 510 16.77 -27.05 8.11
CA GLU A 510 17.03 -28.41 7.64
C GLU A 510 18.38 -28.93 8.16
N GLY A 511 18.41 -30.16 8.66
CA GLY A 511 19.62 -30.81 9.18
C GLY A 511 20.00 -30.45 10.62
N PHE A 512 19.28 -29.54 11.28
CA PHE A 512 19.49 -29.23 12.69
C PHE A 512 18.66 -30.13 13.61
N SER A 513 19.25 -30.44 14.77
CA SER A 513 18.58 -31.11 15.89
C SER A 513 19.09 -30.49 17.18
N VAL A 514 18.26 -29.69 17.83
CA VAL A 514 18.58 -28.95 19.06
C VAL A 514 17.49 -29.18 20.09
N LYS A 515 17.86 -29.14 21.38
CA LYS A 515 16.88 -29.22 22.45
C LYS A 515 16.21 -27.86 22.68
N THR A 516 15.00 -27.89 23.21
CA THR A 516 14.23 -26.68 23.54
C THR A 516 14.91 -25.83 24.60
N GLU A 517 15.64 -26.45 25.53
CA GLU A 517 16.38 -25.74 26.58
C GLU A 517 17.50 -24.87 25.99
N GLU A 518 18.21 -25.38 24.98
CA GLU A 518 19.29 -24.63 24.31
C GLU A 518 18.76 -23.34 23.65
N ILE A 519 17.56 -23.42 23.06
CA ILE A 519 16.88 -22.26 22.47
C ILE A 519 16.45 -21.27 23.55
N GLN A 520 15.88 -21.75 24.66
CA GLN A 520 15.46 -20.89 25.77
C GLN A 520 16.64 -20.19 26.42
N ASP A 521 17.75 -20.91 26.66
CA ASP A 521 18.96 -20.37 27.25
C ASP A 521 19.59 -19.31 26.35
N PHE A 522 19.61 -19.54 25.03
CA PHE A 522 20.06 -18.54 24.08
C PHE A 522 19.21 -17.27 24.15
N VAL A 523 17.87 -17.38 24.07
CA VAL A 523 16.99 -16.22 24.15
C VAL A 523 17.18 -15.48 25.47
N ALA A 524 17.32 -16.20 26.58
CA ALA A 524 17.51 -15.61 27.91
C ALA A 524 18.78 -14.75 28.04
N GLN A 525 19.79 -14.99 27.20
CA GLN A 525 21.01 -14.16 27.13
C GLN A 525 20.84 -12.90 26.27
N HIS A 526 19.82 -12.83 25.41
CA HIS A 526 19.63 -11.76 24.43
C HIS A 526 18.43 -10.85 24.73
N VAL A 527 17.57 -11.20 25.68
CA VAL A 527 16.37 -10.42 26.05
C VAL A 527 16.31 -10.13 27.55
N ALA A 528 15.47 -9.17 27.96
CA ALA A 528 15.27 -8.88 29.38
C ALA A 528 14.62 -10.07 30.11
N GLU A 529 14.81 -10.18 31.43
CA GLU A 529 14.28 -11.31 32.22
C GLU A 529 12.76 -11.52 32.05
N ARG A 530 12.02 -10.43 31.88
CA ARG A 530 10.56 -10.41 31.64
C ARG A 530 10.15 -10.95 30.26
N GLU A 531 11.05 -10.94 29.29
CA GLU A 531 10.86 -11.38 27.90
C GLU A 531 11.33 -12.82 27.67
N GLN A 532 11.92 -13.46 28.68
CA GLN A 532 12.36 -14.85 28.60
C GLN A 532 11.18 -15.80 28.34
N LEU A 533 11.44 -16.88 27.62
CA LEU A 533 10.45 -17.90 27.21
C LEU A 533 10.04 -18.84 28.37
N LYS A 534 9.60 -18.25 29.48
CA LYS A 534 9.18 -18.95 30.70
C LYS A 534 7.95 -19.84 30.48
N GLY A 535 7.17 -19.58 29.43
CA GLY A 535 6.03 -20.40 29.00
C GLY A 535 6.41 -21.63 28.19
N GLY A 536 7.68 -21.79 27.82
CA GLY A 536 8.20 -22.93 27.09
C GLY A 536 8.39 -22.70 25.59
N VAL A 537 9.20 -23.58 24.98
CA VAL A 537 9.40 -23.65 23.52
C VAL A 537 8.92 -25.00 23.01
N MET A 538 8.25 -25.01 21.86
CA MET A 538 7.88 -26.24 21.16
C MET A 538 8.38 -26.22 19.72
N ILE A 539 9.10 -27.28 19.35
CA ILE A 539 9.56 -27.48 17.99
C ILE A 539 8.43 -28.12 17.16
N VAL A 540 8.05 -27.47 16.06
CA VAL A 540 6.99 -27.90 15.13
C VAL A 540 7.50 -28.00 13.71
N LYS A 541 6.76 -28.74 12.86
CA LYS A 541 7.08 -28.85 11.43
C LYS A 541 6.75 -27.58 10.66
N GLU A 542 5.67 -26.90 11.04
CA GLU A 542 5.20 -25.67 10.40
C GLU A 542 4.41 -24.80 11.39
N ILE A 543 4.41 -23.49 11.15
CA ILE A 543 3.62 -22.51 11.90
C ILE A 543 2.36 -22.16 11.08
N PRO A 544 1.16 -22.07 11.70
CA PRO A 544 -0.06 -21.64 11.03
C PRO A 544 0.09 -20.26 10.39
N LYS A 545 -0.31 -20.09 9.12
CA LYS A 545 -0.12 -18.84 8.36
C LYS A 545 -1.37 -18.43 7.57
N THR A 546 -1.56 -17.13 7.41
CA THR A 546 -2.54 -16.52 6.49
C THR A 546 -2.15 -16.80 5.03
N PRO A 547 -3.07 -16.61 4.05
CA PRO A 547 -2.73 -16.70 2.62
C PRO A 547 -1.58 -15.79 2.17
N THR A 548 -1.35 -14.68 2.88
CA THR A 548 -0.23 -13.75 2.64
C THR A 548 1.10 -14.18 3.27
N GLY A 549 1.14 -15.31 3.98
CA GLY A 549 2.34 -15.86 4.62
C GLY A 549 2.58 -15.39 6.07
N LYS A 550 1.72 -14.53 6.63
CA LYS A 550 1.85 -14.05 8.03
C LYS A 550 1.40 -15.11 9.03
N ALA A 551 2.17 -15.32 10.11
CA ALA A 551 1.82 -16.25 11.17
C ALA A 551 0.47 -15.90 11.85
N ILE A 552 -0.35 -16.92 12.13
CA ILE A 552 -1.61 -16.79 12.85
C ILE A 552 -1.34 -17.13 14.32
N ARG A 553 -0.89 -16.13 15.08
CA ARG A 553 -0.44 -16.27 16.48
C ARG A 553 -1.47 -16.93 17.39
N LYS A 554 -2.76 -16.64 17.19
CA LYS A 554 -3.86 -17.25 17.97
C LYS A 554 -3.94 -18.76 17.77
N GLU A 555 -3.85 -19.24 16.53
CA GLU A 555 -3.86 -20.67 16.23
C GLU A 555 -2.60 -21.36 16.77
N ALA A 556 -1.43 -20.70 16.68
CA ALA A 556 -0.19 -21.20 17.27
C ALA A 556 -0.29 -21.34 18.80
N GLN A 557 -0.87 -20.34 19.48
CA GLN A 557 -1.12 -20.36 20.92
C GLN A 557 -2.08 -21.50 21.31
N GLU A 558 -3.21 -21.64 20.61
CA GLU A 558 -4.19 -22.70 20.85
C GLU A 558 -3.57 -24.08 20.68
N TYR A 559 -2.75 -24.27 19.64
CA TYR A 559 -2.00 -25.51 19.40
C TYR A 559 -1.05 -25.85 20.56
N PHE A 560 -0.23 -24.88 20.98
CA PHE A 560 0.69 -25.04 22.10
C PHE A 560 -0.04 -25.38 23.40
N LEU A 561 -1.07 -24.60 23.78
CA LEU A 561 -1.83 -24.84 25.01
C LEU A 561 -2.56 -26.20 25.01
N ALA A 562 -3.01 -26.68 23.85
CA ALA A 562 -3.63 -28.00 23.72
C ALA A 562 -2.63 -29.14 23.96
N SER A 563 -1.36 -28.95 23.59
CA SER A 563 -0.31 -29.94 23.80
C SER A 563 0.16 -30.05 25.27
N LEU A 564 0.09 -28.97 26.05
CA LEU A 564 0.40 -28.99 27.49
C LEU A 564 -0.62 -29.77 28.34
N LYS A 565 -1.80 -30.05 27.78
CA LYS A 565 -2.89 -30.79 28.45
C LYS A 565 -2.85 -32.29 28.18
N LYS A 566 -1.95 -32.76 27.31
CA LYS A 566 -1.71 -34.18 27.03
C LYS A 566 -0.53 -34.66 27.86
#